data_AF-A0AAW6M9F9-F1
#
_entry.id   AF-A0AAW6M9F9-F1
#
_cell.length_a   1.000
_cell.length_b   1.000
_cell.length_c   1.000
_cell.angle_alpha   90.00
_cell.angle_beta   90.00
_cell.angle_gamma   90.00
#
_symmetry.space_group_name_H-M   'P 1'
#
loop_
_entity.id
_entity.type
_entity.pdbx_description
1 polymer ?
#
loop_
_entity_poly.entity_id
_entity_poly.type
_entity_poly.pdbx_seq_one_letter_code
_entity_poly.pdbx_strand_id
1 'polypeptide(L)'
;MANWLSIQAAAEKYGVTEGVIREWIRLNYLTISSLKRDPFEDLDPLVDADELDRALELKSMQSYPDDETIERIPRGHLDWIYQENSRLAKKNDDLREENYLHVQWEAKLKADLDKMIELTERLNSLHQKIAEDYKSTLSSRFDIWSSFWHLLFSKKK
;
A
#
# COMPACT_ATOMS: atom_id res chain seq x y z
N MET A 1 -31.37 -19.11 14.74
CA MET A 1 -32.72 -19.49 15.21
C MET A 1 -33.61 -19.41 13.99
N ALA A 2 -34.24 -20.51 13.57
CA ALA A 2 -35.06 -20.49 12.36
C ALA A 2 -36.19 -19.46 12.52
N ASN A 3 -36.26 -18.51 11.59
CA ASN A 3 -37.24 -17.44 11.60
C ASN A 3 -38.41 -17.87 10.71
N TRP A 4 -39.43 -18.43 11.32
CA TRP A 4 -40.60 -18.96 10.63
C TRP A 4 -41.61 -17.84 10.32
N LEU A 5 -41.97 -17.68 9.05
CA LEU A 5 -42.95 -16.70 8.58
C LEU A 5 -44.14 -17.40 7.94
N SER A 6 -45.34 -16.82 8.07
CA SER A 6 -46.45 -17.25 7.22
C SER A 6 -46.17 -16.91 5.76
N ILE A 7 -46.84 -17.59 4.84
CA ILE A 7 -46.68 -17.32 3.39
C ILE A 7 -47.01 -15.86 3.08
N GLN A 8 -48.06 -15.30 3.69
CA GLN A 8 -48.44 -13.91 3.50
C GLN A 8 -47.35 -12.95 4.00
N ALA A 9 -46.85 -13.16 5.23
CA ALA A 9 -45.80 -12.31 5.79
C ALA A 9 -44.49 -12.39 4.99
N ALA A 10 -44.16 -13.56 4.46
CA ALA A 10 -43.03 -13.75 3.56
C ALA A 10 -43.27 -13.04 2.22
N ALA A 11 -44.44 -13.17 1.61
CA ALA A 11 -44.79 -12.48 0.36
C ALA A 11 -44.64 -10.95 0.51
N GLU A 12 -45.18 -10.40 1.59
CA GLU A 12 -45.08 -8.97 1.92
C GLU A 12 -43.64 -8.53 2.19
N LYS A 13 -42.89 -9.27 3.03
CA LYS A 13 -41.51 -8.93 3.40
C LYS A 13 -40.56 -8.94 2.19
N TYR A 14 -40.73 -9.90 1.28
CA TYR A 14 -39.81 -10.14 0.19
C TYR A 14 -40.29 -9.61 -1.17
N GLY A 15 -41.47 -8.97 -1.21
CA GLY A 15 -42.01 -8.38 -2.43
C GLY A 15 -42.33 -9.39 -3.53
N VAL A 16 -42.61 -10.64 -3.17
CA VAL A 16 -42.98 -11.73 -4.08
C VAL A 16 -44.44 -12.10 -3.89
N THR A 17 -45.06 -12.74 -4.87
CA THR A 17 -46.45 -13.20 -4.71
C THR A 17 -46.49 -14.50 -3.90
N GLU A 18 -47.56 -14.70 -3.13
CA GLU A 18 -47.77 -15.96 -2.39
C GLU A 18 -47.71 -17.20 -3.30
N GLY A 19 -48.17 -17.06 -4.55
CA GLY A 19 -48.12 -18.13 -5.55
C GLY A 19 -46.69 -18.58 -5.86
N VAL A 20 -45.72 -17.66 -5.89
CA VAL A 20 -44.30 -17.98 -6.09
C VAL A 20 -43.75 -18.78 -4.92
N ILE A 21 -44.07 -18.37 -3.69
CA ILE A 21 -43.65 -19.08 -2.47
C ILE A 21 -44.29 -20.48 -2.43
N ARG A 22 -45.59 -20.61 -2.75
CA ARG A 22 -46.28 -21.91 -2.83
C ARG A 22 -45.67 -22.83 -3.88
N GLU A 23 -45.26 -22.30 -5.02
CA GLU A 23 -44.59 -23.07 -6.06
C GLU A 23 -43.20 -23.55 -5.59
N TRP A 24 -42.46 -22.73 -4.84
CA TRP A 24 -41.18 -23.13 -4.27
C TRP A 24 -41.32 -24.20 -3.19
N ILE A 25 -42.38 -24.14 -2.38
CA ILE A 25 -42.76 -25.22 -1.46
C ILE A 25 -43.08 -26.49 -2.25
N ARG A 26 -43.91 -26.40 -3.30
CA ARG A 26 -44.28 -27.54 -4.15
C ARG A 26 -43.07 -28.21 -4.81
N LEU A 27 -42.10 -27.41 -5.24
CA LEU A 27 -40.84 -27.86 -5.83
C LEU A 27 -39.80 -28.28 -4.78
N ASN A 28 -40.17 -28.26 -3.49
CA ASN A 28 -39.34 -28.66 -2.37
C ASN A 28 -38.03 -27.85 -2.25
N TYR A 29 -38.08 -26.57 -2.63
CA TYR A 29 -36.99 -25.60 -2.47
C TYR A 29 -37.03 -24.88 -1.12
N LEU A 30 -38.13 -24.98 -0.39
CA LEU A 30 -38.30 -24.35 0.92
C LEU A 30 -38.73 -25.37 1.94
N THR A 31 -38.09 -25.32 3.09
CA THR A 31 -38.52 -26.05 4.28
C THR A 31 -39.77 -25.39 4.84
N ILE A 32 -40.78 -26.22 5.07
CA ILE A 32 -42.04 -25.79 5.68
C ILE A 32 -42.21 -26.41 7.06
N SER A 33 -42.80 -25.64 7.96
CA SER A 33 -43.32 -26.10 9.23
C SER A 33 -44.83 -25.91 9.22
N SER A 34 -45.57 -26.95 9.58
CA SER A 34 -47.03 -26.89 9.65
C SER A 34 -47.49 -27.11 11.08
N LEU A 35 -48.58 -26.44 11.46
CA LEU A 35 -49.28 -26.69 12.71
C LEU A 35 -50.20 -27.93 12.63
N LYS A 36 -50.48 -28.43 11.43
CA LYS A 36 -51.26 -29.64 11.17
C LYS A 36 -50.35 -30.85 10.95
N ARG A 37 -50.93 -32.06 11.00
CA ARG A 37 -50.18 -33.32 10.85
C ARG A 37 -49.58 -33.53 9.45
N ASP A 38 -50.21 -32.99 8.41
CA ASP A 38 -49.70 -33.06 7.04
C ASP A 38 -49.37 -31.63 6.54
N PRO A 39 -48.08 -31.35 6.24
CA PRO A 39 -47.63 -30.06 5.74
C PRO A 39 -48.26 -29.65 4.39
N PHE A 40 -48.73 -30.61 3.59
CA PHE A 40 -49.33 -30.35 2.27
C PHE A 40 -50.84 -30.13 2.32
N GLU A 41 -51.50 -30.50 3.43
CA GLU A 41 -52.91 -30.21 3.68
C GLU A 41 -53.11 -28.91 4.49
N ASP A 42 -52.02 -28.25 4.87
CA ASP A 42 -52.08 -26.98 5.57
C ASP A 42 -52.33 -25.82 4.60
N LEU A 43 -53.30 -24.99 4.95
CA LEU A 43 -53.66 -23.81 4.15
C LEU A 43 -52.64 -22.69 4.35
N ASP A 44 -51.99 -22.67 5.51
CA ASP A 44 -51.03 -21.63 5.93
C ASP A 44 -49.80 -22.24 6.64
N PRO A 45 -48.95 -22.98 5.92
CA PRO A 45 -47.69 -23.46 6.48
C PRO A 45 -46.72 -22.28 6.70
N LEU A 46 -45.85 -22.41 7.70
CA LEU A 46 -44.77 -21.48 7.96
C LEU A 46 -43.54 -21.84 7.12
N VAL A 47 -42.89 -20.84 6.53
CA VAL A 47 -41.68 -20.96 5.73
C VAL A 47 -40.47 -20.41 6.49
N ASP A 48 -39.31 -21.04 6.31
CA ASP A 48 -38.06 -20.53 6.87
C ASP A 48 -37.58 -19.29 6.08
N ALA A 49 -37.56 -18.14 6.75
CA ALA A 49 -37.14 -16.87 6.16
C ALA A 49 -35.68 -16.90 5.69
N ASP A 50 -34.80 -17.61 6.42
CA ASP A 50 -33.38 -17.68 6.08
C ASP A 50 -33.16 -18.47 4.77
N GLU A 51 -34.01 -19.46 4.50
CA GLU A 51 -33.98 -20.22 3.26
C GLU A 51 -34.55 -19.44 2.08
N LEU A 52 -35.56 -18.61 2.34
CA LEU A 52 -36.12 -17.71 1.35
C LEU A 52 -35.12 -16.61 0.95
N ASP A 53 -34.38 -16.07 1.91
CA ASP A 53 -33.26 -15.14 1.68
C ASP A 53 -32.22 -15.78 0.73
N ARG A 54 -31.78 -17.01 1.04
CA ARG A 54 -30.84 -17.76 0.18
C ARG A 54 -31.39 -18.02 -1.22
N ALA A 55 -32.66 -18.40 -1.34
CA ALA A 55 -33.30 -18.69 -2.63
C ALA A 55 -33.37 -17.42 -3.51
N LEU A 56 -33.66 -16.27 -2.90
CA LEU A 56 -33.73 -14.98 -3.57
C LEU A 56 -32.34 -14.47 -3.98
N GLU A 57 -31.33 -14.61 -3.11
CA GLU A 57 -29.94 -14.31 -3.45
C GLU A 57 -29.48 -15.13 -4.67
N LEU A 58 -29.77 -16.44 -4.69
CA LEU A 58 -29.37 -17.34 -5.78
C LEU A 58 -30.09 -17.00 -7.11
N LYS A 59 -31.36 -16.60 -7.04
CA LYS A 59 -32.13 -16.10 -8.19
C LYS A 59 -31.65 -14.75 -8.69
N SER A 60 -31.19 -13.86 -7.79
CA SER A 60 -30.65 -12.55 -8.16
C SER A 60 -29.36 -12.65 -8.98
N MET A 61 -28.60 -13.73 -8.80
CA MET A 61 -27.40 -14.04 -9.59
C MET A 61 -27.72 -14.64 -10.97
N GLN A 62 -28.95 -15.11 -11.22
CA GLN A 62 -29.29 -15.88 -12.43
C GLN A 62 -30.12 -15.12 -13.49
N SER A 63 -30.42 -13.83 -13.34
CA SER A 63 -31.43 -13.18 -14.20
C SER A 63 -31.03 -11.79 -14.72
N TYR A 64 -30.38 -11.73 -15.89
CA TYR A 64 -30.76 -10.87 -17.04
C TYR A 64 -30.04 -11.33 -18.34
N PRO A 65 -30.69 -11.35 -19.53
CA PRO A 65 -30.09 -11.81 -20.78
C PRO A 65 -29.01 -10.90 -21.39
N ASP A 66 -28.85 -9.67 -20.88
CA ASP A 66 -27.83 -8.72 -21.35
C ASP A 66 -26.47 -8.85 -20.59
N ASP A 67 -26.34 -9.82 -19.69
CA ASP A 67 -25.23 -9.95 -18.72
C ASP A 67 -23.96 -10.66 -19.25
N GLU A 68 -23.90 -11.13 -20.52
CA GLU A 68 -22.69 -11.82 -21.02
C GLU A 68 -21.42 -10.94 -21.01
N THR A 69 -21.58 -9.62 -20.93
CA THR A 69 -20.46 -8.65 -20.94
C THR A 69 -20.23 -7.94 -19.61
N ILE A 70 -21.08 -8.16 -18.59
CA ILE A 70 -21.03 -7.41 -17.34
C ILE A 70 -20.84 -8.38 -16.17
N GLU A 71 -19.69 -8.27 -15.50
CA GLU A 71 -19.43 -8.99 -14.26
C GLU A 71 -20.11 -8.26 -13.09
N ARG A 72 -21.10 -8.91 -12.47
CA ARG A 72 -21.80 -8.37 -11.31
C ARG A 72 -21.05 -8.70 -10.03
N ILE A 73 -20.70 -7.66 -9.29
CA ILE A 73 -19.99 -7.77 -8.01
C ILE A 73 -21.00 -7.57 -6.87
N PRO A 74 -21.00 -8.41 -5.82
CA PRO A 74 -21.82 -8.18 -4.63
C PRO A 74 -21.57 -6.79 -4.06
N ARG A 75 -22.64 -6.06 -3.71
CA ARG A 75 -22.53 -4.65 -3.27
C ARG A 75 -21.55 -4.45 -2.10
N GLY A 76 -21.50 -5.38 -1.15
CA GLY A 76 -20.54 -5.33 -0.04
C GLY A 76 -19.08 -5.44 -0.50
N HIS A 77 -18.79 -6.15 -1.59
CA HIS A 77 -17.46 -6.21 -2.19
C HIS A 77 -17.12 -4.90 -2.91
N LEU A 78 -18.09 -4.25 -3.56
CA LEU A 78 -17.92 -2.93 -4.14
C LEU A 78 -17.61 -1.86 -3.07
N ASP A 79 -18.35 -1.87 -1.95
CA ASP A 79 -18.11 -0.96 -0.82
C ASP A 79 -16.72 -1.17 -0.21
N TRP A 80 -16.27 -2.43 -0.10
CA TRP A 80 -14.91 -2.75 0.32
C TRP A 80 -13.86 -2.19 -0.65
N ILE A 81 -14.05 -2.32 -1.97
CA ILE A 81 -13.14 -1.75 -2.98
C ILE A 81 -13.04 -0.23 -2.82
N TYR A 82 -14.16 0.47 -2.62
CA TYR A 82 -14.14 1.92 -2.43
C TYR A 82 -13.41 2.34 -1.17
N GLN A 83 -13.62 1.64 -0.07
CA GLN A 83 -12.92 1.89 1.19
C GLN A 83 -11.42 1.65 1.04
N GLU A 84 -11.04 0.55 0.40
CA GLU A 84 -9.64 0.17 0.20
C GLU A 84 -8.93 1.13 -0.76
N ASN A 85 -9.59 1.56 -1.84
CA ASN A 85 -9.07 2.60 -2.73
C ASN A 85 -8.83 3.93 -2.00
N SER A 86 -9.74 4.33 -1.10
CA SER A 86 -9.58 5.54 -0.28
C SER A 86 -8.39 5.41 0.67
N ARG A 87 -8.22 4.24 1.28
CA ARG A 87 -7.08 3.93 2.15
C ARG A 87 -5.76 3.98 1.39
N LEU A 88 -5.72 3.42 0.18
CA LEU A 88 -4.55 3.42 -0.69
C LEU A 88 -4.21 4.81 -1.21
N ALA A 89 -5.20 5.62 -1.57
CA ALA A 89 -4.99 7.00 -1.99
C ALA A 89 -4.26 7.81 -0.91
N LYS A 90 -4.72 7.72 0.34
CA LYS A 90 -4.06 8.37 1.48
C LYS A 90 -2.61 7.90 1.65
N LYS A 91 -2.37 6.58 1.60
CA LYS A 91 -1.01 6.04 1.71
C LYS A 91 -0.10 6.50 0.57
N ASN A 92 -0.65 6.65 -0.64
CA ASN A 92 0.10 7.15 -1.79
C ASN A 92 0.50 8.63 -1.59
N ASP A 93 -0.42 9.46 -1.09
CA ASP A 93 -0.13 10.85 -0.76
C ASP A 93 0.96 10.96 0.31
N ASP A 94 0.90 10.15 1.38
CA ASP A 94 1.92 10.12 2.44
C ASP A 94 3.31 9.75 1.87
N LEU A 95 3.37 8.69 1.05
CA LEU A 95 4.62 8.26 0.39
C LEU A 95 5.18 9.30 -0.59
N ARG A 96 4.30 10.09 -1.21
CA ARG A 96 4.71 11.16 -2.12
C ARG A 96 5.38 12.29 -1.36
N GLU A 97 4.87 12.63 -0.18
CA GLU A 97 5.46 13.64 0.71
C GLU A 97 6.81 13.17 1.26
N GLU A 98 6.93 11.91 1.70
CA GLU A 98 8.20 11.34 2.14
C GLU A 98 9.26 11.40 1.02
N ASN A 99 8.91 11.01 -0.21
CA ASN A 99 9.81 11.10 -1.36
C ASN A 99 10.25 12.54 -1.64
N TYR A 100 9.34 13.51 -1.51
CA TYR A 100 9.67 14.92 -1.69
C TYR A 100 10.74 15.38 -0.68
N LEU A 101 10.59 15.02 0.59
CA LEU A 101 11.56 15.32 1.65
C LEU A 101 12.90 14.61 1.40
N HIS A 102 12.87 13.35 0.99
CA HIS A 102 14.08 12.58 0.65
C HIS A 102 14.89 13.25 -0.46
N VAL A 103 14.24 13.68 -1.54
CA VAL A 103 14.92 14.39 -2.65
C VAL A 103 15.58 15.69 -2.17
N GLN A 104 14.93 16.44 -1.27
CA GLN A 104 15.53 17.64 -0.69
C GLN A 104 16.77 17.32 0.15
N TRP A 105 16.72 16.26 0.95
CA TRP A 105 17.85 15.84 1.77
C TRP A 105 19.02 15.33 0.92
N GLU A 106 18.75 14.57 -0.13
CA GLU A 106 19.79 14.14 -1.08
C GLU A 106 20.49 15.32 -1.74
N ALA A 107 19.73 16.35 -2.15
CA ALA A 107 20.31 17.57 -2.73
C ALA A 107 21.23 18.28 -1.72
N LYS A 108 20.83 18.36 -0.45
CA LYS A 108 21.65 18.96 0.61
C LYS A 108 22.91 18.13 0.88
N LEU A 109 22.79 16.82 1.00
CA LEU A 109 23.92 15.91 1.20
C LEU A 109 24.92 16.01 0.06
N LYS A 110 24.45 16.10 -1.19
CA LYS A 110 25.30 16.31 -2.36
C LYS A 110 26.06 17.64 -2.29
N ALA A 111 25.38 18.72 -1.95
CA ALA A 111 26.02 20.03 -1.80
C ALA A 111 27.07 20.04 -0.68
N ASP A 112 26.82 19.34 0.44
CA ASP A 112 27.80 19.24 1.52
C ASP A 112 28.98 18.32 1.16
N LEU A 113 28.75 17.27 0.37
CA LEU A 113 29.81 16.43 -0.19
C LEU A 113 30.73 17.24 -1.13
N ASP A 114 30.16 18.05 -2.02
CA ASP A 114 30.93 18.90 -2.95
C ASP A 114 31.84 19.87 -2.18
N LYS A 115 31.34 20.48 -1.10
CA LYS A 115 32.15 21.34 -0.21
C LYS A 115 33.30 20.57 0.44
N MET A 116 33.05 19.34 0.89
CA MET A 116 34.07 18.49 1.51
C MET A 116 35.18 18.13 0.51
N ILE A 117 34.82 17.89 -0.75
CA ILE A 117 35.79 17.66 -1.83
C ILE A 117 36.66 18.91 -2.03
N GLU A 118 36.05 20.09 -2.16
CA GLU A 118 36.78 21.36 -2.31
C GLU A 118 37.73 21.63 -1.13
N LEU A 119 37.28 21.40 0.10
CA LEU A 119 38.11 21.53 1.29
C LEU A 119 39.29 20.55 1.28
N THR A 120 39.06 19.32 0.81
CA THR A 120 40.10 18.28 0.70
C THR A 120 41.14 18.67 -0.35
N GLU A 121 40.73 19.21 -1.49
CA GLU A 121 41.65 19.71 -2.52
C GLU A 121 42.49 20.88 -2.01
N ARG A 122 41.86 21.84 -1.32
CA ARG A 122 42.57 22.95 -0.66
C ARG A 122 43.58 22.44 0.36
N LEU A 123 43.18 21.49 1.21
CA LEU A 123 44.04 20.88 2.21
C LEU A 123 45.26 20.21 1.53
N ASN A 124 45.05 19.45 0.46
CA ASN A 124 46.13 18.82 -0.31
C ASN A 124 47.08 19.86 -0.92
N SER A 125 46.55 20.94 -1.48
CA SER A 125 47.37 22.02 -2.05
C SER A 125 48.23 22.72 -0.97
N LEU A 126 47.69 22.91 0.23
CA LEU A 126 48.42 23.48 1.37
C LEU A 126 49.51 22.52 1.83
N HIS A 127 49.22 21.22 1.93
CA HIS A 127 50.22 20.22 2.27
C HIS A 127 51.38 20.18 1.26
N GLN A 128 51.10 20.28 -0.04
CA GLN A 128 52.12 20.35 -1.07
C GLN A 128 53.01 21.59 -0.92
N LYS A 129 52.42 22.78 -0.73
CA LYS A 129 53.17 24.02 -0.49
C LYS A 129 54.06 23.93 0.74
N ILE A 130 53.52 23.41 1.85
CA ILE A 130 54.28 23.21 3.08
C ILE A 130 55.47 22.27 2.82
N ALA A 131 55.28 21.17 2.10
CA ALA A 131 56.36 20.24 1.77
C ALA A 131 57.46 20.88 0.90
N GLU A 132 57.08 21.71 -0.08
CA GLU A 132 58.01 22.48 -0.92
C GLU A 132 58.78 23.54 -0.12
N ASP A 133 58.09 24.29 0.76
CA ASP A 133 58.69 25.28 1.65
C ASP A 133 59.68 24.62 2.63
N TYR A 134 59.34 23.45 3.18
CA TYR A 134 60.27 22.69 4.01
C TYR A 134 61.49 22.21 3.22
N LYS A 135 61.31 21.70 2.00
CA LYS A 135 62.40 21.24 1.14
C LYS A 135 63.36 22.39 0.77
N SER A 136 62.82 23.53 0.38
CA SER A 136 63.61 24.72 0.02
C SER A 136 64.35 25.32 1.23
N THR A 137 63.72 25.32 2.41
CA THR A 137 64.36 25.75 3.66
C THR A 137 65.49 24.80 4.07
N LEU A 138 65.32 23.49 3.87
CA LEU A 138 66.35 22.50 4.19
C LEU A 138 67.54 22.63 3.23
N SER A 139 67.30 22.80 1.92
CA SER A 139 68.37 22.99 0.94
C SER A 139 69.13 24.30 1.18
N SER A 140 68.44 25.41 1.45
CA SER A 140 69.12 26.68 1.72
C SER A 140 70.00 26.62 2.98
N ARG A 141 69.53 25.95 4.04
CA ARG A 141 70.34 25.72 5.25
C ARG A 141 71.56 24.84 4.96
N PHE A 142 71.40 23.80 4.14
CA PHE A 142 72.51 22.95 3.71
C PHE A 142 73.54 23.73 2.89
N ASP A 143 73.11 24.58 1.95
CA ASP A 143 73.99 25.41 1.13
C ASP A 143 74.76 26.45 1.96
N ILE A 144 74.08 27.08 2.93
CA ILE A 144 74.72 27.99 3.89
C ILE A 144 75.77 27.23 4.71
N TRP A 145 75.42 26.06 5.23
CA TRP A 145 76.35 25.26 6.03
C TRP A 145 77.55 24.77 5.21
N SER A 146 77.32 24.29 4.00
CA SER A 146 78.36 23.91 3.03
C SER A 146 79.31 25.07 2.75
N SER A 147 78.77 26.27 2.48
CA SER A 147 79.55 27.49 2.26
C SER A 147 80.40 27.87 3.49
N PHE A 148 79.84 27.74 4.69
CA PHE A 148 80.56 27.93 5.94
C PHE A 148 81.71 26.93 6.12
N TRP A 149 81.50 25.65 5.79
CA TRP A 149 82.55 24.63 5.84
C TRP A 149 83.66 24.91 4.84
N HIS A 150 83.33 25.27 3.60
CA HIS A 150 84.34 25.68 2.63
C HIS A 150 85.16 26.87 3.11
N LEU A 151 84.55 27.89 3.73
CA LEU A 151 85.27 29.04 4.28
C LEU A 151 86.20 28.67 5.46
N LEU A 152 85.74 27.80 6.36
CA LEU A 152 86.49 27.39 7.55
C LEU A 152 87.66 26.45 7.22
N PHE A 153 87.51 25.59 6.21
CA PHE A 153 88.50 24.56 5.88
C PHE A 153 89.34 24.85 4.63
N SER A 154 88.91 25.77 3.74
CA SER A 154 89.69 26.16 2.55
C SER A 154 90.78 27.20 2.82
N LYS A 155 90.84 27.78 4.03
CA LYS A 155 91.91 28.71 4.46
C LYS A 155 93.13 28.03 5.09
N LYS A 156 93.20 26.70 5.12
CA LYS A 156 94.42 25.96 5.48
C LYS A 156 95.17 25.53 4.23
N LYS A 157 95.92 26.45 3.64
CA LYS A 157 97.05 26.16 2.76
C LYS A 157 98.11 27.24 2.93
#